data_AF-A0A0G0V099-F1
#
_entry.id   AF-A0A0G0V099-F1
#
_cell.length_a   1.000
_cell.length_b   1.000
_cell.length_c   1.000
_cell.angle_alpha   90.00
_cell.angle_beta   90.00
_cell.angle_gamma   90.00
#
_symmetry.space_group_name_H-M   'P 1'
#
loop_
_entity.id
_entity.type
_entity.pdbx_description
1 polymer ?
#
loop_
_entity_poly.entity_id
_entity_poly.type
_entity_poly.pdbx_seq_one_letter_code
_entity_poly.pdbx_strand_id
1 'polypeptide(L)' 'MNSDKEYFDLVKHVLPNVIAITKDDPQTENKKKQASLINAQTVEVTHLVRPYSTTLLINEL' A
#
# COMPACT_ATOMS: atom_id res chain seq x y z
N MET A 1 7.43 -6.42 -12.98
CA MET A 1 6.03 -6.09 -12.63
C MET A 1 6.06 -4.68 -12.10
N ASN A 2 5.71 -3.68 -12.91
CA ASN A 2 5.99 -2.27 -12.61
C ASN A 2 4.97 -1.33 -13.28
N SER A 3 3.69 -1.60 -13.11
CA SER A 3 2.68 -0.55 -13.31
C SER A 3 1.63 -0.62 -12.23
N ASP A 4 1.15 0.55 -11.79
CA ASP A 4 0.04 0.67 -10.84
C ASP A 4 -1.19 -0.11 -11.32
N LYS A 5 -1.35 -0.27 -12.64
CA LYS A 5 -2.42 -1.04 -13.25
C LYS A 5 -2.35 -2.54 -12.91
N GLU A 6 -1.18 -3.16 -13.00
CA GLU A 6 -1.03 -4.59 -12.69
C GLU A 6 -1.38 -4.87 -11.22
N TYR A 7 -0.91 -4.02 -10.31
CA TYR A 7 -1.21 -4.13 -8.89
C TYR A 7 -2.70 -3.91 -8.60
N PHE A 8 -3.31 -2.96 -9.31
CA PHE A 8 -4.73 -2.68 -9.20
C PHE A 8 -5.61 -3.84 -9.67
N ASP A 9 -5.26 -4.45 -10.79
CA ASP A 9 -5.95 -5.63 -11.32
C ASP A 9 -5.80 -6.84 -10.38
N LEU A 10 -4.64 -6.99 -9.73
CA LEU A 10 -4.43 -7.98 -8.68
C LEU A 10 -5.36 -7.77 -7.49
N VAL A 11 -5.47 -6.55 -6.97
CA VAL A 11 -6.36 -6.24 -5.84
C VAL A 11 -7.83 -6.57 -6.17
N LYS A 12 -8.27 -6.29 -7.39
CA LYS A 12 -9.61 -6.67 -7.87
C LYS A 12 -9.81 -8.18 -8.00
N HIS A 13 -8.76 -8.95 -8.26
CA HIS A 13 -8.85 -10.40 -8.35
C HIS A 13 -8.89 -11.06 -6.97
N VAL A 14 -8.08 -10.56 -6.03
CA VAL A 14 -8.00 -11.09 -4.65
C VAL A 14 -9.24 -10.73 -3.84
N LEU A 15 -9.88 -9.59 -4.10
CA LEU A 15 -11.07 -9.10 -3.39
C LEU A 15 -10.93 -9.12 -1.85
N PRO A 16 -9.88 -8.51 -1.29
CA PRO A 16 -9.71 -8.46 0.17
C PRO A 16 -10.85 -7.67 0.84
N ASN A 17 -11.23 -8.05 2.05
CA ASN A 17 -12.14 -7.23 2.87
C ASN A 17 -11.42 -6.04 3.54
N VAL A 18 -10.11 -6.17 3.77
CA VAL A 18 -9.27 -5.17 4.44
C VAL A 18 -7.94 -4.98 3.71
N ILE A 19 -7.54 -3.73 3.52
CA ILE A 19 -6.21 -3.32 3.06
C ILE A 19 -5.51 -2.65 4.23
N ALA A 20 -4.52 -3.34 4.81
CA ALA A 20 -3.71 -2.79 5.89
C ALA A 20 -2.64 -1.83 5.34
N ILE A 21 -2.47 -0.69 5.99
CA ILE A 21 -1.47 0.33 5.64
C ILE A 21 -0.75 0.83 6.88
N THR A 22 0.45 1.38 6.71
CA THR A 22 1.07 2.13 7.82
C THR A 22 0.43 3.52 7.93
N LYS A 23 0.37 4.07 9.14
CA LYS A 23 0.08 5.47 9.36
C LYS A 23 1.13 6.32 8.64
N ASP A 24 0.67 7.39 8.01
CA ASP A 24 1.48 8.29 7.16
C ASP A 24 2.08 7.59 5.92
N ASP A 25 1.48 6.49 5.45
CA ASP A 25 1.86 5.86 4.17
C ASP A 25 1.67 6.87 3.01
N PRO A 26 2.72 7.20 2.23
CA PRO A 26 2.63 8.15 1.12
C PRO A 26 1.61 7.77 0.04
N GLN A 27 1.23 6.50 -0.03
CA GLN A 27 0.28 5.94 -0.99
C GLN A 27 -1.13 5.75 -0.40
N THR A 28 -1.40 6.28 0.80
CA THR A 28 -2.69 6.14 1.50
C THR A 28 -3.89 6.43 0.59
N GLU A 29 -3.87 7.53 -0.16
CA GLU A 29 -5.01 7.92 -0.99
C GLU A 29 -5.24 6.96 -2.17
N ASN A 30 -4.19 6.41 -2.75
CA ASN A 30 -4.31 5.41 -3.80
C ASN A 30 -4.88 4.09 -3.26
N LYS A 31 -4.46 3.70 -2.04
CA LYS A 31 -4.96 2.49 -1.37
C LYS A 31 -6.41 2.63 -0.92
N LYS A 32 -6.83 3.82 -0.48
CA LYS A 32 -8.26 4.13 -0.22
C LYS A 32 -9.10 4.02 -1.49
N LYS A 33 -8.65 4.60 -2.61
CA LYS A 33 -9.33 4.46 -3.91
C LYS A 33 -9.47 3.00 -4.34
N GLN A 34 -8.40 2.22 -4.17
CA GLN A 34 -8.42 0.77 -4.42
C GLN A 34 -9.47 0.07 -3.57
N ALA A 35 -9.49 0.33 -2.26
CA ALA A 35 -10.43 -0.28 -1.33
C ALA A 35 -11.89 0.05 -1.68
N SER A 36 -12.20 1.32 -1.96
CA SER A 36 -13.56 1.76 -2.33
C SER A 36 -14.11 1.05 -3.56
N LEU A 37 -13.26 0.68 -4.52
CA LEU A 37 -13.69 0.04 -5.77
C LEU A 37 -14.06 -1.43 -5.60
N ILE A 38 -13.62 -2.06 -4.52
CA ILE A 38 -13.89 -3.47 -4.20
C ILE A 38 -14.72 -3.64 -2.93
N ASN A 39 -15.30 -2.55 -2.41
CA ASN A 39 -16.03 -2.52 -1.13
C ASN A 39 -15.20 -3.05 0.05
N ALA A 40 -13.90 -2.76 0.06
CA ALA A 40 -12.98 -3.07 1.14
C ALA A 40 -12.77 -1.87 2.05
N GLN A 41 -12.22 -2.12 3.24
CA GLN A 41 -11.81 -1.10 4.19
C GLN A 41 -10.29 -0.92 4.18
N THR A 42 -9.81 0.32 4.26
CA THR A 42 -8.39 0.59 4.59
C THR A 42 -8.22 0.75 6.09
N VAL A 43 -7.22 0.09 6.69
CA VAL A 43 -6.94 0.17 8.14
C VAL A 43 -5.47 0.53 8.36
N GLU A 44 -5.23 1.58 9.14
CA GLU A 44 -3.88 1.94 9.61
C GLU A 44 -3.48 1.04 10.78
N VAL A 45 -2.39 0.27 10.63
CA VAL A 45 -1.99 -0.74 11.64
C VAL A 45 -0.80 -0.32 12.50
N THR A 46 0.19 0.36 11.92
CA THR A 46 1.41 0.78 12.62
C THR A 46 1.92 2.09 12.06
N HIS A 47 2.73 2.82 12.82
CA HIS A 47 3.49 3.95 12.28
C HIS A 47 4.51 3.49 11.23
N LEU A 48 4.75 4.32 10.22
CA LEU A 48 5.84 4.09 9.27
C LEU A 48 7.20 4.18 9.99
N VAL A 49 7.94 3.07 10.02
CA VAL A 49 9.27 3.01 10.64
C VAL A 49 10.32 3.54 9.66
N ARG A 50 11.05 4.57 10.05
CA ARG A 50 12.20 5.12 9.30
C ARG A 50 13.48 4.89 10.11
N PRO A 51 14.67 4.71 9.48
CA PRO A 51 15.00 4.84 8.06
C PRO A 51 15.14 3.51 7.28
N TYR A 52 14.57 2.41 7.77
CA TYR A 52 14.82 1.03 7.26
C TYR A 52 14.28 0.70 5.85
N SER A 53 14.18 1.68 4.95
CA SER A 53 13.92 1.45 3.53
C SER A 53 15.13 0.79 2.89
N THR A 54 14.92 -0.28 2.12
CA THR A 54 15.99 -0.92 1.33
C THR A 54 16.68 0.06 0.39
N THR A 55 15.95 1.03 -0.15
CA THR A 55 16.52 2.10 -0.99
C THR A 55 17.43 3.02 -0.18
N LEU A 56 17.05 3.38 1.05
CA LEU A 56 17.89 4.22 1.91
C LEU A 56 19.14 3.46 2.35
N LEU A 57 18.98 2.19 2.76
CA LEU A 57 20.10 1.34 3.16
C LEU A 57 21.14 1.15 2.03
N ILE A 58 20.70 1.00 0.78
CA ILE A 58 21.60 0.90 -0.38
C ILE A 58 22.30 2.23 -0.68
N ASN A 59 21.62 3.37 -0.51
CA ASN A 59 22.18 4.68 -0.81
C ASN A 59 23.07 5.26 0.32
N GLU A 60 23.00 4.68 1.53
CA GLU A 60 23.88 5.02 2.67
C GLU A 60 25.16 4.16 2.74
N LEU A 61 25.29 3.15 1.87
CA LEU A 61 26.51 2.36 1.63
C LEU A 61 27.33 2.93 0.47
#